data_AF-A0A6P5IST0-F1
#
_entry.id   AF-A0A6P5IST0-F1
#
_cell.length_a   1.000
_cell.length_b   1.000
_cell.length_c   1.000
_cell.angle_alpha   90.00
_cell.angle_beta   90.00
_cell.angle_gamma   90.00
#
_symmetry.space_group_name_H-M   'P 1'
#
loop_
_entity.id
_entity.type
_entity.pdbx_description
1 polymer ?
#
loop_
_entity_poly.entity_id
_entity_poly.type
_entity_poly.pdbx_seq_one_letter_code
_entity_poly.pdbx_strand_id
1 'polypeptide(L)'
;MTAGPHARSSLALTGQVGACICHLKRRTMQQTPHRLIHLLRNINKQWITFQHLNFLKHVYVMQLNRKLYQQVKPKPEPKTSHFLEKTSLSQAKTVVHEIRSISLPNLPLSKISNQKELKELETTSIVESLGGMGTESKDEKQWKEMKLQLDDLPGILARLSKIKLTALVVSTASAGFVLAPVPFDLYCFLLASVGTGLASCAANAINQFFEVPFDSNMNRTKNRPLVRGQISPLLAVSFATCCAIPGISLLTWGVNPLTGVLGAFNIFLYTCCYTPMKRISIANTWVGALVGAIPPVMGWTAATGSLDAGALLLGGILYSWQFPHFNALSWGLREDYSRGGYCMMSVTHPAMCKRVALRHCLALIALSVMAPILKVTTWTFPIISFPINLYISYLGFRFYKDSDRISSRKLFFCSLWHLPLLLLLMLTCKQSFVVENDKWELNS
;
A
#
# COMPACT_ATOMS: atom_id res chain seq x y z
N MET A 1 16.03 2.19 -81.17
CA MET A 1 16.14 3.28 -80.17
C MET A 1 14.80 3.99 -80.07
N THR A 2 14.10 3.91 -78.93
CA THR A 2 13.19 4.93 -78.35
C THR A 2 12.44 4.32 -77.17
N ALA A 3 12.38 5.03 -76.05
CA ALA A 3 11.57 4.67 -74.88
C ALA A 3 11.05 5.97 -74.23
N GLY A 4 9.84 5.93 -73.67
CA GLY A 4 9.30 7.01 -72.82
C GLY A 4 9.18 6.53 -71.36
N PRO A 5 8.24 7.08 -70.57
CA PRO A 5 7.88 8.49 -70.49
C PRO A 5 7.81 8.98 -69.02
N HIS A 6 8.25 10.22 -68.74
CA HIS A 6 8.03 10.86 -67.43
C HIS A 6 7.89 12.38 -67.55
N ALA A 7 6.74 12.95 -67.16
CA ALA A 7 6.63 14.13 -66.27
C ALA A 7 5.20 14.70 -66.16
N ARG A 8 4.78 14.96 -64.91
CA ARG A 8 3.89 16.06 -64.44
C ARG A 8 2.49 16.25 -65.07
N SER A 9 1.45 16.10 -64.24
CA SER A 9 0.65 17.25 -63.76
C SER A 9 -0.47 16.89 -62.78
N SER A 10 -0.56 17.66 -61.68
CA SER A 10 -1.76 17.93 -60.86
C SER A 10 -1.33 18.92 -59.76
N LEU A 11 -1.49 20.24 -59.95
CA LEU A 11 -2.70 21.08 -59.78
C LEU A 11 -3.19 21.16 -58.33
N ALA A 12 -3.33 22.40 -57.82
CA ALA A 12 -3.50 22.71 -56.40
C ALA A 12 -4.95 23.04 -56.01
N LEU A 13 -5.44 22.46 -54.90
CA LEU A 13 -6.61 22.82 -54.07
C LEU A 13 -6.54 21.94 -52.79
N THR A 14 -6.73 22.36 -51.52
CA THR A 14 -6.80 23.66 -50.82
C THR A 14 -6.01 23.50 -49.49
N GLY A 15 -5.72 24.48 -48.63
CA GLY A 15 -6.07 25.91 -48.55
C GLY A 15 -6.56 26.30 -47.13
N GLN A 16 -7.23 25.39 -46.40
CA GLN A 16 -7.73 25.66 -45.04
C GLN A 16 -7.31 24.63 -43.98
N VAL A 17 -7.23 23.33 -44.30
CA VAL A 17 -6.90 22.27 -43.33
C VAL A 17 -5.45 22.39 -42.83
N GLY A 18 -4.49 22.62 -43.73
CA GLY A 18 -3.08 22.80 -43.38
C GLY A 18 -2.83 24.03 -42.50
N ALA A 19 -3.53 25.14 -42.76
CA ALA A 19 -3.46 26.35 -41.94
C ALA A 19 -4.00 26.10 -40.53
N CYS A 20 -5.14 25.40 -40.40
CA CYS A 20 -5.74 25.09 -39.10
C CYS A 20 -4.83 24.19 -38.25
N ILE A 21 -4.21 23.16 -38.84
CA ILE A 21 -3.26 22.27 -38.16
C ILE A 21 -1.99 23.03 -37.73
N CYS A 22 -1.43 23.88 -38.60
CA CYS A 22 -0.29 24.72 -38.22
C CYS A 22 -0.65 25.72 -37.10
N HIS A 23 -1.85 26.32 -37.14
CA HIS A 23 -2.27 27.30 -36.16
C HIS A 23 -2.63 26.67 -34.80
N LEU A 24 -3.18 25.45 -34.77
CA LEU A 24 -3.32 24.66 -33.54
C LEU A 24 -1.95 24.28 -32.97
N LYS A 25 -1.02 23.76 -33.80
CA LYS A 25 0.33 23.38 -33.37
C LYS A 25 1.13 24.58 -32.83
N ARG A 26 0.95 25.77 -33.40
CA ARG A 26 1.58 27.01 -32.91
C ARG A 26 0.97 27.51 -31.59
N ARG A 27 -0.36 27.41 -31.41
CA ARG A 27 -1.02 27.75 -30.12
C ARG A 27 -0.67 26.77 -29.00
N THR A 28 -0.57 25.47 -29.25
CA THR A 28 -0.19 24.48 -28.22
C THR A 28 1.28 24.54 -27.83
N MET A 29 2.18 24.97 -28.74
CA MET A 29 3.61 25.14 -28.44
C MET A 29 3.95 26.42 -27.64
N GLN A 30 3.16 27.50 -27.73
CA GLN A 30 3.50 28.77 -27.04
C GLN A 30 2.91 28.94 -25.64
N GLN A 31 1.78 28.29 -25.31
CA GLN A 31 1.17 28.43 -23.96
C GLN A 31 1.57 27.35 -22.95
N THR A 32 2.14 26.23 -23.42
CA THR A 32 2.58 25.12 -22.56
C THR A 32 3.87 25.37 -21.78
N PRO A 33 4.97 25.96 -22.31
CA PRO A 33 6.19 26.09 -21.54
C PRO A 33 6.02 27.08 -20.38
N HIS A 34 5.34 28.22 -20.58
CA HIS A 34 5.13 29.17 -19.49
C HIS A 34 4.19 28.64 -18.40
N ARG A 35 3.10 27.93 -18.72
CA ARG A 35 2.25 27.30 -17.69
C ARG A 35 2.95 26.15 -16.99
N LEU A 36 3.74 25.33 -17.70
CA LEU A 36 4.51 24.25 -17.09
C LEU A 36 5.64 24.79 -16.22
N ILE A 37 6.40 25.80 -16.67
CA ILE A 37 7.43 26.48 -15.87
C ILE A 37 6.81 27.19 -14.67
N HIS A 38 5.61 27.80 -14.79
CA HIS A 38 4.95 28.43 -13.64
C HIS A 38 4.39 27.39 -12.65
N LEU A 39 3.88 26.24 -13.13
CA LEU A 39 3.51 25.10 -12.28
C LEU A 39 4.75 24.51 -11.58
N LEU A 40 5.81 24.23 -12.32
CA LEU A 40 7.09 23.75 -11.78
C LEU A 40 7.70 24.74 -10.80
N ARG A 41 7.63 26.06 -11.06
CA ARG A 41 8.11 27.12 -10.16
C ARG A 41 7.23 27.30 -8.91
N ASN A 42 5.94 26.94 -8.97
CA ASN A 42 5.06 26.94 -7.80
C ASN A 42 5.22 25.65 -6.97
N ILE A 43 5.41 24.50 -7.63
CA ILE A 43 5.75 23.20 -7.00
C ILE A 43 7.13 23.26 -6.35
N ASN A 44 8.12 23.85 -7.02
CA ASN A 44 9.48 24.06 -6.52
C ASN A 44 9.57 25.17 -5.43
N LYS A 45 8.52 26.00 -5.26
CA LYS A 45 8.35 26.85 -4.07
C LYS A 45 7.76 26.10 -2.87
N GLN A 46 7.20 24.91 -3.07
CA GLN A 46 6.68 24.03 -2.02
C GLN A 46 7.58 22.81 -1.73
N TRP A 47 8.65 22.62 -2.49
CA TRP A 47 9.62 21.53 -2.29
C TRP A 47 11.01 22.09 -2.00
N ILE A 48 11.64 21.53 -0.96
CA ILE A 48 13.04 21.76 -0.56
C ILE A 48 13.32 23.18 -0.02
N THR A 49 12.71 23.51 1.12
CA THR A 49 13.53 23.98 2.25
C THR A 49 13.81 22.80 3.19
N PHE A 50 15.06 22.62 3.56
CA PHE A 50 15.53 21.53 4.43
C PHE A 50 14.90 21.52 5.85
N GLN A 51 14.09 22.53 6.18
CA GLN A 51 13.36 22.68 7.44
C GLN A 51 12.33 21.57 7.72
N HIS A 52 11.88 20.83 6.71
CA HIS A 52 10.97 19.68 6.91
C HIS A 52 11.67 18.40 7.41
N LEU A 53 13.00 18.38 7.55
CA LEU A 53 13.72 17.33 8.30
C LEU A 53 13.62 17.50 9.83
N ASN A 54 12.73 18.37 10.34
CA ASN A 54 12.37 18.43 11.76
C ASN A 54 11.81 17.10 12.32
N PHE A 55 11.45 16.13 11.47
CA PHE A 55 11.13 14.76 11.87
C PHE A 55 12.36 13.99 12.40
N LEU A 56 13.56 14.19 11.84
CA LEU A 56 14.81 13.62 12.38
C LEU A 56 15.20 14.28 13.72
N LYS A 57 14.91 15.58 13.90
CA LYS A 57 15.20 16.31 15.14
C LYS A 57 14.48 15.78 16.38
N HIS A 58 13.38 15.05 16.23
CA HIS A 58 12.67 14.43 17.35
C HIS A 58 13.29 13.11 17.84
N VAL A 59 14.36 12.63 17.21
CA VAL A 59 15.04 11.37 17.58
C VAL A 59 16.31 11.60 18.43
N TYR A 60 16.90 12.80 18.38
CA TYR A 60 18.14 13.13 19.10
C TYR A 60 18.19 14.57 19.65
N VAL A 61 17.34 14.92 20.62
CA VAL A 61 17.63 16.00 21.59
C VAL A 61 17.12 15.62 22.98
N MET A 62 18.06 15.29 23.87
CA MET A 62 17.89 15.43 25.32
C MET A 62 18.07 16.91 25.65
N GLN A 63 17.00 17.66 25.99
CA GLN A 63 17.14 18.84 26.84
C GLN A 63 15.84 19.33 27.49
N LEU A 64 15.86 19.28 28.82
CA LEU A 64 15.26 20.20 29.81
C LEU A 64 14.03 21.08 29.43
N ASN A 65 12.89 20.67 30.01
CA ASN A 65 11.98 21.49 30.82
C ASN A 65 10.93 22.45 30.18
N ARG A 66 9.70 22.34 30.74
CA ARG A 66 8.55 23.27 30.75
C ARG A 66 7.69 23.50 29.49
N LYS A 67 6.62 22.69 29.45
CA LYS A 67 5.20 23.02 29.13
C LYS A 67 4.83 23.58 27.75
N LEU A 68 4.11 22.76 26.98
CA LEU A 68 2.96 23.18 26.16
C LEU A 68 1.80 22.21 26.42
N TYR A 69 0.57 22.71 26.54
CA TYR A 69 -0.63 21.91 26.78
C TYR A 69 -1.36 21.62 25.45
N GLN A 70 -1.83 20.39 25.28
CA GLN A 70 -2.77 20.04 24.19
C GLN A 70 -4.08 19.55 24.80
N GLN A 71 -5.13 20.38 24.74
CA GLN A 71 -6.48 19.98 25.16
C GLN A 71 -7.05 18.95 24.18
N VAL A 72 -7.43 17.78 24.70
CA VAL A 72 -8.39 16.89 24.05
C VAL A 72 -9.78 17.31 24.53
N LYS A 73 -10.67 17.73 23.61
CA LYS A 73 -12.08 17.92 23.94
C LYS A 73 -12.75 16.55 24.12
N PRO A 74 -13.35 16.24 25.29
CA PRO A 74 -14.26 15.10 25.40
C PRO A 74 -15.52 15.36 24.58
N LYS A 75 -16.09 14.30 24.02
CA LYS A 75 -17.42 14.32 23.39
C LYS A 75 -18.47 14.56 24.50
N PRO A 76 -19.40 15.52 24.37
CA PRO A 76 -20.42 15.72 25.38
C PRO A 76 -21.43 14.56 25.37
N GLU A 77 -21.69 13.99 26.54
CA GLU A 77 -22.86 13.14 26.79
C GLU A 77 -24.12 14.01 26.95
N PRO A 78 -25.32 13.50 26.60
CA PRO A 78 -26.51 14.31 26.50
C PRO A 78 -27.02 14.73 27.89
N LYS A 79 -27.04 16.04 28.15
CA LYS A 79 -27.81 16.60 29.27
C LYS A 79 -29.26 16.85 28.83
N THR A 80 -30.18 16.41 29.67
CA THR A 80 -31.62 16.67 29.59
C THR A 80 -31.90 18.17 29.53
N SER A 81 -32.64 18.62 28.51
CA SER A 81 -33.16 19.99 28.46
C SER A 81 -34.57 20.04 29.04
N HIS A 82 -34.73 20.72 30.17
CA HIS A 82 -36.01 21.33 30.50
C HIS A 82 -36.35 22.41 29.46
N PHE A 83 -37.64 22.76 29.39
CA PHE A 83 -38.21 23.84 28.59
C PHE A 83 -38.55 23.54 27.12
N LEU A 84 -39.56 22.69 26.93
CA LEU A 84 -40.65 23.03 25.99
C LEU A 84 -41.96 23.05 26.79
N GLU A 85 -42.56 24.23 26.89
CA GLU A 85 -43.76 24.49 27.67
C GLU A 85 -45.02 24.25 26.83
N LYS A 86 -46.09 23.73 27.46
CA LYS A 86 -47.49 23.65 26.95
C LYS A 86 -47.72 22.93 25.61
N THR A 87 -48.10 21.65 25.72
CA THR A 87 -49.27 20.94 25.11
C THR A 87 -49.01 19.46 25.35
N SER A 88 -49.84 18.66 26.02
CA SER A 88 -51.30 18.70 26.19
C SER A 88 -51.75 18.40 27.62
N LEU A 89 -52.83 19.06 28.03
CA LEU A 89 -53.66 18.62 29.15
C LEU A 89 -54.50 17.39 28.70
N SER A 90 -54.96 16.57 29.66
CA SER A 90 -55.90 15.45 29.51
C SER A 90 -55.30 14.03 29.42
N GLN A 91 -55.99 13.12 30.14
CA GLN A 91 -55.92 11.65 30.15
C GLN A 91 -54.87 10.93 31.03
N ALA A 92 -55.37 10.58 32.24
CA ALA A 92 -55.25 9.28 32.91
C ALA A 92 -53.90 8.86 33.52
N LYS A 93 -53.81 8.21 34.70
CA LYS A 93 -54.65 7.98 35.89
C LYS A 93 -53.86 6.92 36.69
N THR A 94 -53.60 7.14 37.99
CA THR A 94 -53.34 6.09 39.03
C THR A 94 -52.14 5.15 38.79
N VAL A 95 -51.15 5.03 39.69
CA VAL A 95 -51.20 4.34 40.98
C VAL A 95 -50.08 4.87 41.90
N VAL A 96 -50.38 4.91 43.20
CA VAL A 96 -49.51 5.41 44.29
C VAL A 96 -48.88 4.24 45.03
N HIS A 97 -47.61 4.34 45.42
CA HIS A 97 -47.20 4.02 46.79
C HIS A 97 -45.84 4.63 47.18
N GLU A 98 -45.89 5.49 48.18
CA GLU A 98 -44.77 6.07 48.93
C GLU A 98 -44.54 5.22 50.20
N ILE A 99 -43.29 4.98 50.61
CA ILE A 99 -42.96 4.37 51.92
C ILE A 99 -41.82 5.14 52.59
N ARG A 100 -42.06 5.56 53.83
CA ARG A 100 -41.14 6.29 54.71
C ARG A 100 -40.19 5.37 55.49
N SER A 101 -39.05 5.93 55.90
CA SER A 101 -38.08 5.35 56.84
C SER A 101 -38.53 5.36 58.30
N ILE A 102 -38.22 4.30 59.07
CA ILE A 102 -38.29 4.26 60.55
C ILE A 102 -37.04 3.56 61.10
N SER A 103 -36.56 4.01 62.27
CA SER A 103 -35.36 3.55 62.98
C SER A 103 -35.62 2.52 64.09
N LEU A 104 -34.56 1.80 64.49
CA LEU A 104 -34.56 0.69 65.47
C LEU A 104 -34.80 1.13 66.93
N PRO A 105 -35.33 0.23 67.80
CA PRO A 105 -34.70 0.03 69.12
C PRO A 105 -34.73 -1.40 69.74
N ASN A 106 -33.58 -1.79 70.31
CA ASN A 106 -33.33 -2.52 71.58
C ASN A 106 -33.65 -4.03 71.86
N LEU A 107 -32.75 -4.59 72.70
CA LEU A 107 -32.55 -5.94 73.30
C LEU A 107 -33.68 -6.40 74.28
N PRO A 108 -33.72 -7.65 74.88
CA PRO A 108 -32.57 -8.40 75.45
C PRO A 108 -32.56 -9.97 75.53
N LEU A 109 -31.34 -10.48 75.84
CA LEU A 109 -30.91 -11.69 76.59
C LEU A 109 -31.62 -13.08 76.50
N SER A 110 -30.83 -14.07 76.08
CA SER A 110 -30.39 -15.22 76.93
C SER A 110 -29.12 -15.87 76.30
N LYS A 111 -28.26 -16.67 76.96
CA LYS A 111 -28.08 -17.09 78.37
C LYS A 111 -26.54 -17.21 78.66
N ILE A 112 -26.07 -17.98 79.65
CA ILE A 112 -24.64 -18.03 80.09
C ILE A 112 -24.09 -19.47 80.26
N SER A 113 -22.75 -19.59 80.18
CA SER A 113 -21.83 -20.70 80.56
C SER A 113 -21.52 -21.76 79.47
N ASN A 114 -20.26 -22.22 79.30
CA ASN A 114 -19.07 -22.12 80.17
C ASN A 114 -17.78 -21.71 79.43
N GLN A 115 -16.81 -21.16 80.18
CA GLN A 115 -15.43 -20.92 79.75
C GLN A 115 -14.57 -22.18 79.95
N LYS A 116 -13.84 -22.60 78.91
CA LYS A 116 -12.42 -23.05 78.93
C LYS A 116 -12.06 -23.70 77.60
N GLU A 117 -11.34 -22.98 76.76
CA GLU A 117 -10.07 -23.47 76.19
C GLU A 117 -9.29 -22.28 75.62
N LEU A 118 -7.97 -22.31 75.80
CA LEU A 118 -7.08 -21.19 75.53
C LEU A 118 -6.24 -21.51 74.29
N LYS A 119 -6.11 -20.53 73.39
CA LYS A 119 -5.01 -20.38 72.42
C LYS A 119 -4.68 -21.61 71.56
N GLU A 120 -5.19 -21.61 70.33
CA GLU A 120 -4.34 -21.68 69.13
C GLU A 120 -5.12 -21.26 67.88
N LEU A 121 -4.39 -20.87 66.81
CA LEU A 121 -4.89 -20.40 65.50
C LEU A 121 -5.73 -19.10 65.46
N GLU A 122 -5.03 -17.95 65.46
CA GLU A 122 -5.48 -16.75 64.73
C GLU A 122 -4.41 -16.32 63.71
N THR A 123 -4.40 -16.97 62.54
CA THR A 123 -3.68 -16.47 61.35
C THR A 123 -4.39 -16.84 60.04
N THR A 124 -5.67 -16.46 59.88
CA THR A 124 -6.27 -16.51 58.53
C THR A 124 -7.47 -15.57 58.34
N SER A 125 -7.35 -14.72 57.31
CA SER A 125 -8.42 -14.13 56.50
C SER A 125 -9.32 -13.01 57.07
N ILE A 126 -9.82 -12.19 56.14
CA ILE A 126 -10.87 -11.16 56.27
C ILE A 126 -10.46 -9.84 56.96
N VAL A 127 -9.72 -9.01 56.21
CA VAL A 127 -10.01 -7.56 56.14
C VAL A 127 -10.04 -7.15 54.67
N GLU A 128 -11.24 -7.21 54.08
CA GLU A 128 -11.54 -6.60 52.80
C GLU A 128 -12.64 -5.55 53.06
N SER A 129 -12.34 -4.27 52.82
CA SER A 129 -13.26 -3.20 52.36
C SER A 129 -12.77 -1.79 52.73
N LEU A 130 -12.96 -0.85 51.79
CA LEU A 130 -13.04 0.62 51.95
C LEU A 130 -11.80 1.41 52.45
N GLY A 131 -11.05 1.96 51.49
CA GLY A 131 -10.16 3.12 51.72
C GLY A 131 -9.15 3.37 50.60
N GLY A 132 -9.48 4.21 49.62
CA GLY A 132 -8.60 4.42 48.46
C GLY A 132 -9.04 5.52 47.49
N MET A 133 -9.07 6.76 47.95
CA MET A 133 -9.37 7.93 47.11
C MET A 133 -8.28 8.12 46.05
N GLY A 134 -8.67 8.56 44.85
CA GLY A 134 -7.85 8.45 43.64
C GLY A 134 -6.48 9.12 43.72
N THR A 135 -5.44 8.35 43.39
CA THR A 135 -4.16 8.88 42.92
C THR A 135 -3.92 8.27 41.55
N GLU A 136 -4.15 9.02 40.47
CA GLU A 136 -3.74 8.59 39.13
C GLU A 136 -2.21 8.46 39.14
N SER A 137 -1.73 7.21 39.10
CA SER A 137 -0.31 6.93 38.93
C SER A 137 0.13 7.52 37.60
N LYS A 138 1.00 8.53 37.66
CA LYS A 138 1.77 8.94 36.49
C LYS A 138 2.51 7.70 36.01
N ASP A 139 2.15 7.17 34.84
CA ASP A 139 2.94 6.14 34.17
C ASP A 139 4.32 6.71 33.90
N GLU A 140 5.26 6.43 34.80
CA GLU A 140 6.67 6.69 34.57
C GLU A 140 7.06 5.93 33.30
N LYS A 141 7.71 6.63 32.37
CA LYS A 141 8.20 6.03 31.13
C LYS A 141 9.34 5.07 31.46
N GLN A 142 8.99 3.86 31.89
CA GLN A 142 9.95 2.80 32.15
C GLN A 142 10.74 2.52 30.88
N TRP A 143 12.05 2.75 30.96
CA TRP A 143 12.99 2.42 29.90
C TRP A 143 13.06 0.90 29.77
N LYS A 144 12.27 0.36 28.84
CA LYS A 144 12.29 -1.07 28.54
C LYS A 144 13.56 -1.39 27.76
N GLU A 145 14.49 -2.09 28.42
CA GLU A 145 15.73 -2.57 27.81
C GLU A 145 15.43 -3.42 26.56
N MET A 146 16.07 -3.07 25.44
CA MET A 146 15.91 -3.80 24.18
C MET A 146 16.82 -5.04 24.17
N LYS A 147 16.36 -6.11 24.81
CA LYS A 147 17.04 -7.41 24.78
C LYS A 147 16.88 -8.06 23.40
N LEU A 148 17.87 -7.89 22.54
CA LEU A 148 17.98 -8.58 21.26
C LEU A 148 18.67 -9.94 21.48
N GLN A 149 17.95 -11.05 21.33
CA GLN A 149 18.57 -12.36 21.21
C GLN A 149 19.00 -12.61 19.77
N LEU A 150 20.22 -13.09 19.56
CA LEU A 150 20.79 -13.26 18.22
C LEU A 150 20.07 -14.36 17.43
N ASP A 151 19.55 -15.39 18.09
CA ASP A 151 18.84 -16.50 17.47
C ASP A 151 17.52 -16.07 16.80
N ASP A 152 16.86 -15.05 17.37
CA ASP A 152 15.65 -14.42 16.81
C ASP A 152 15.94 -13.50 15.61
N LEU A 153 17.19 -13.04 15.45
CA LEU A 153 17.54 -11.98 14.49
C LEU A 153 17.16 -12.31 13.04
N PRO A 154 17.40 -13.52 12.48
CA PRO A 154 16.97 -13.86 11.13
C PRO A 154 15.45 -13.77 10.96
N GLY A 155 14.68 -14.24 11.95
CA GLY A 155 13.21 -14.17 11.97
C GLY A 155 12.68 -12.74 12.13
N ILE A 156 13.44 -11.85 12.78
CA ILE A 156 13.12 -10.42 12.84
C ILE A 156 13.45 -9.72 11.51
N LEU A 157 14.62 -9.97 10.91
CA LEU A 157 15.03 -9.40 9.63
C LEU A 157 14.11 -9.84 8.48
N ALA A 158 13.65 -11.11 8.46
CA ALA A 158 12.64 -11.59 7.52
C ALA A 158 11.27 -10.86 7.64
N ARG A 159 10.92 -10.41 8.86
CA ARG A 159 9.73 -9.57 9.10
C ARG A 159 9.97 -8.10 8.74
N LEU A 160 11.20 -7.59 8.87
CA LEU A 160 11.60 -6.25 8.44
C LEU A 160 11.59 -6.12 6.90
N SER A 161 12.18 -7.09 6.21
CA SER A 161 12.21 -7.16 4.74
C SER A 161 10.86 -7.55 4.12
N LYS A 162 9.90 -8.01 4.93
CA LYS A 162 8.62 -8.60 4.51
C LYS A 162 8.81 -9.73 3.49
N ILE A 163 9.58 -10.75 3.85
CA ILE A 163 10.08 -11.78 2.92
C ILE A 163 9.01 -12.38 1.98
N LYS A 164 7.77 -12.59 2.44
CA LYS A 164 6.66 -13.10 1.60
C LYS A 164 6.24 -12.13 0.48
N LEU A 165 6.29 -10.81 0.75
CA LEU A 165 6.04 -9.77 -0.25
C LEU A 165 7.23 -9.64 -1.19
N THR A 166 8.46 -9.70 -0.66
CA THR A 166 9.69 -9.71 -1.49
C THR A 166 9.73 -10.91 -2.43
N ALA A 167 9.35 -12.10 -1.98
CA ALA A 167 9.22 -13.28 -2.82
C ALA A 167 8.25 -13.05 -3.99
N LEU A 168 7.07 -12.46 -3.73
CA LEU A 168 6.11 -12.11 -4.78
C LEU A 168 6.68 -11.07 -5.77
N VAL A 169 7.41 -10.06 -5.29
CA VAL A 169 8.11 -9.08 -6.14
C VAL A 169 9.17 -9.74 -7.02
N VAL A 170 9.95 -10.68 -6.47
CA VAL A 170 10.93 -11.46 -7.24
C VAL A 170 10.20 -12.33 -8.27
N SER A 171 9.15 -13.06 -7.89
CA SER A 171 8.37 -13.89 -8.83
C SER A 171 7.80 -13.10 -10.02
N THR A 172 7.36 -11.85 -9.80
CA THR A 172 6.85 -11.01 -10.90
C THR A 172 7.97 -10.45 -11.77
N ALA A 173 9.16 -10.22 -11.23
CA ALA A 173 10.36 -9.93 -12.02
C ALA A 173 10.82 -11.17 -12.82
N SER A 174 10.87 -12.35 -12.18
CA SER A 174 11.18 -13.63 -12.85
C SER A 174 10.22 -13.92 -14.02
N ALA A 175 8.92 -13.64 -13.85
CA ALA A 175 7.95 -13.75 -14.94
C ALA A 175 8.26 -12.79 -16.10
N GLY A 176 8.70 -11.55 -15.81
CA GLY A 176 9.17 -10.59 -16.81
C GLY A 176 10.39 -11.06 -17.57
N PHE A 177 11.35 -11.67 -16.88
CA PHE A 177 12.55 -12.26 -17.47
C PHE A 177 12.21 -13.43 -18.40
N VAL A 178 11.39 -14.38 -17.93
CA VAL A 178 11.05 -15.58 -18.71
C VAL A 178 10.15 -15.26 -19.91
N LEU A 179 9.31 -14.21 -19.84
CA LEU A 179 8.49 -13.76 -20.98
C LEU A 179 9.27 -12.99 -22.04
N ALA A 180 10.51 -12.56 -21.77
CA ALA A 180 11.32 -11.80 -22.71
C ALA A 180 11.63 -12.59 -24.01
N PRO A 181 11.79 -11.91 -25.16
CA PRO A 181 11.97 -12.49 -26.50
C PRO A 181 13.40 -13.00 -26.77
N VAL A 182 14.08 -13.53 -25.75
CA VAL A 182 15.50 -13.92 -25.81
C VAL A 182 15.71 -15.33 -25.23
N PRO A 183 16.84 -16.00 -25.56
CA PRO A 183 17.25 -17.23 -24.90
C PRO A 183 17.36 -17.05 -23.38
N PHE A 184 17.02 -18.08 -22.62
CA PHE A 184 17.06 -18.03 -21.16
C PHE A 184 18.50 -18.21 -20.65
N ASP A 185 19.11 -17.13 -20.13
CA ASP A 185 20.35 -17.22 -19.36
C ASP A 185 20.05 -17.39 -17.87
N LEU A 186 20.43 -18.55 -17.32
CA LEU A 186 20.30 -18.88 -15.91
C LEU A 186 21.18 -17.98 -15.01
N TYR A 187 22.35 -17.55 -15.46
CA TYR A 187 23.26 -16.72 -14.67
C TYR A 187 22.67 -15.32 -14.47
N CYS A 188 22.31 -14.64 -15.56
CA CYS A 188 21.62 -13.36 -15.51
C CYS A 188 20.28 -13.46 -14.75
N PHE A 189 19.50 -14.53 -14.92
CA PHE A 189 18.25 -14.76 -14.18
C PHE A 189 18.47 -14.80 -12.66
N LEU A 190 19.48 -15.53 -12.19
CA LEU A 190 19.79 -15.65 -10.76
C LEU A 190 20.26 -14.30 -10.19
N LEU A 191 21.15 -13.59 -10.89
CA LEU A 191 21.61 -12.26 -10.49
C LEU A 191 20.48 -11.24 -10.44
N ALA A 192 19.61 -11.21 -11.45
CA ALA A 192 18.44 -10.34 -11.50
C ALA A 192 17.46 -10.64 -10.35
N SER A 193 17.24 -11.92 -10.05
CA SER A 193 16.35 -12.36 -8.96
C SER A 193 16.91 -11.98 -7.57
N VAL A 194 18.20 -12.23 -7.32
CA VAL A 194 18.86 -11.87 -6.05
C VAL A 194 18.95 -10.35 -5.89
N GLY A 195 19.38 -9.63 -6.92
CA GLY A 195 19.48 -8.16 -6.91
C GLY A 195 18.12 -7.48 -6.68
N THR A 196 17.07 -7.95 -7.34
CA THR A 196 15.69 -7.48 -7.12
C THR A 196 15.19 -7.81 -5.72
N GLY A 197 15.50 -9.00 -5.21
CA GLY A 197 15.19 -9.41 -3.83
C GLY A 197 15.82 -8.49 -2.80
N LEU A 198 17.12 -8.20 -2.93
CA LEU A 198 17.86 -7.29 -2.06
C LEU A 198 17.33 -5.85 -2.14
N ALA A 199 17.06 -5.33 -3.35
CA ALA A 199 16.44 -4.02 -3.53
C ALA A 199 15.07 -3.92 -2.84
N SER A 200 14.25 -4.97 -2.93
CA SER A 200 12.95 -5.05 -2.25
C SER A 200 13.08 -5.17 -0.72
N CYS A 201 14.07 -5.90 -0.22
CA CYS A 201 14.41 -5.96 1.21
C CYS A 201 14.75 -4.56 1.76
N ALA A 202 15.63 -3.83 1.07
CA ALA A 202 16.03 -2.47 1.43
C ALA A 202 14.83 -1.50 1.43
N ALA A 203 14.07 -1.48 0.34
CA ALA A 203 12.88 -0.65 0.18
C ALA A 203 11.84 -0.90 1.30
N ASN A 204 11.61 -2.17 1.67
CA ASN A 204 10.70 -2.53 2.75
C ASN A 204 11.22 -2.12 4.13
N ALA A 205 12.51 -2.29 4.42
CA ALA A 205 13.13 -1.88 5.67
C ALA A 205 13.03 -0.36 5.88
N ILE A 206 13.38 0.44 4.86
CA ILE A 206 13.28 1.91 4.88
C ILE A 206 11.81 2.36 5.05
N ASN A 207 10.86 1.72 4.34
CA ASN A 207 9.44 2.01 4.54
C ASN A 207 8.99 1.73 5.99
N GLN A 208 9.44 0.62 6.62
CA GLN A 208 9.08 0.35 8.02
C GLN A 208 9.72 1.37 8.98
N PHE A 209 10.93 1.86 8.69
CA PHE A 209 11.59 2.93 9.46
C PHE A 209 10.82 4.25 9.38
N PHE A 210 10.32 4.67 8.21
CA PHE A 210 9.51 5.89 8.10
C PHE A 210 8.09 5.74 8.63
N GLU A 211 7.48 4.55 8.59
CA GLU A 211 6.09 4.35 9.03
C GLU A 211 5.90 4.13 10.54
N VAL A 212 6.97 4.00 11.35
CA VAL A 212 6.89 3.67 12.80
C VAL A 212 5.79 4.39 13.59
N PRO A 213 5.70 5.74 13.63
CA PRO A 213 4.71 6.46 14.44
C PRO A 213 3.28 6.38 13.90
N PHE A 214 3.08 5.81 12.71
CA PHE A 214 1.77 5.64 12.07
C PHE A 214 1.34 4.18 12.14
N ASP A 215 2.29 3.25 12.01
CA ASP A 215 2.07 1.82 12.16
C ASP A 215 1.65 1.44 13.59
N SER A 216 2.10 2.17 14.62
CA SER A 216 1.63 2.04 16.00
C SER A 216 0.12 2.22 16.16
N ASN A 217 -0.50 3.02 15.30
CA ASN A 217 -1.89 3.46 15.44
C ASN A 217 -2.88 2.56 14.68
N MET A 218 -2.40 1.56 13.94
CA MET A 218 -3.26 0.60 13.20
C MET A 218 -3.11 -0.82 13.77
N ASN A 219 -4.24 -1.54 13.89
CA ASN A 219 -4.24 -2.87 14.50
C ASN A 219 -3.43 -3.91 13.70
N ARG A 220 -3.41 -3.74 12.38
CA ARG A 220 -2.65 -4.59 11.45
C ARG A 220 -1.12 -4.45 11.59
N THR A 221 -0.62 -3.33 12.09
CA THR A 221 0.80 -2.94 11.96
C THR A 221 1.50 -2.63 13.28
N LYS A 222 0.76 -2.43 14.38
CA LYS A 222 1.33 -2.25 15.73
C LYS A 222 2.30 -3.35 16.17
N ASN A 223 2.22 -4.53 15.54
CA ASN A 223 3.07 -5.68 15.80
C ASN A 223 4.34 -5.75 14.91
N ARG A 224 4.63 -4.75 14.07
CA ARG A 224 5.87 -4.70 13.26
C ARG A 224 7.12 -4.60 14.16
N PRO A 225 8.29 -5.16 13.76
CA PRO A 225 9.47 -5.21 14.62
C PRO A 225 9.94 -3.86 15.18
N LEU A 226 10.01 -2.84 14.34
CA LEU A 226 10.43 -1.49 14.75
C LEU A 226 9.43 -0.81 15.69
N VAL A 227 8.12 -1.02 15.49
CA VAL A 227 7.07 -0.45 16.34
C VAL A 227 7.08 -1.06 17.74
N ARG A 228 7.35 -2.37 17.83
CA ARG A 228 7.50 -3.08 19.11
C ARG A 228 8.85 -2.87 19.79
N GLY A 229 9.77 -2.13 19.18
CA GLY A 229 11.15 -1.99 19.68
C GLY A 229 11.91 -3.31 19.72
N GLN A 230 11.67 -4.22 18.77
CA GLN A 230 12.43 -5.49 18.68
C GLN A 230 13.81 -5.32 18.03
N ILE A 231 14.05 -4.22 17.31
CA ILE A 231 15.35 -3.85 16.74
C ILE A 231 15.56 -2.34 16.87
N SER A 232 16.83 -1.91 16.92
CA SER A 232 17.14 -0.49 16.87
C SER A 232 16.87 0.08 15.47
N PRO A 233 16.49 1.37 15.37
CA PRO A 233 16.36 2.04 14.07
C PRO A 233 17.68 2.05 13.29
N LEU A 234 18.82 2.15 13.98
CA LEU A 234 20.15 2.07 13.38
C LEU A 234 20.40 0.72 12.69
N LEU A 235 20.02 -0.40 13.32
CA LEU A 235 20.17 -1.74 12.74
C LEU A 235 19.24 -1.94 11.52
N ALA A 236 18.05 -1.33 11.53
CA ALA A 236 17.16 -1.38 10.38
C ALA A 236 17.70 -0.58 9.17
N VAL A 237 18.32 0.58 9.42
CA VAL A 237 18.96 1.40 8.38
C VAL A 237 20.25 0.74 7.87
N SER A 238 21.09 0.17 8.74
CA SER A 238 22.29 -0.54 8.31
C SER A 238 21.93 -1.78 7.47
N PHE A 239 20.95 -2.59 7.91
CA PHE A 239 20.42 -3.69 7.11
C PHE A 239 19.91 -3.22 5.74
N ALA A 240 19.15 -2.12 5.70
CA ALA A 240 18.66 -1.57 4.44
C ALA A 240 19.80 -1.16 3.49
N THR A 241 20.84 -0.51 4.00
CA THR A 241 22.04 -0.12 3.22
C THR A 241 22.83 -1.34 2.75
N CYS A 242 23.02 -2.35 3.62
CA CYS A 242 23.67 -3.63 3.31
C CYS A 242 22.89 -4.47 2.29
N CYS A 243 21.58 -4.27 2.13
CA CYS A 243 20.81 -4.84 1.02
C CYS A 243 20.86 -3.96 -0.22
N ALA A 244 20.73 -2.63 -0.07
CA ALA A 244 20.64 -1.69 -1.19
C ALA A 244 21.93 -1.67 -2.03
N ILE A 245 23.10 -1.57 -1.39
CA ILE A 245 24.38 -1.46 -2.12
C ILE A 245 24.62 -2.73 -2.94
N PRO A 246 24.78 -3.94 -2.37
CA PRO A 246 24.94 -5.17 -3.17
C PRO A 246 23.79 -5.42 -4.15
N GLY A 247 22.54 -5.13 -3.78
CA GLY A 247 21.38 -5.33 -4.65
C GLY A 247 21.47 -4.51 -5.94
N ILE A 248 21.76 -3.22 -5.84
CA ILE A 248 21.96 -2.36 -7.01
C ILE A 248 23.27 -2.69 -7.73
N SER A 249 24.33 -3.07 -7.01
CA SER A 249 25.60 -3.51 -7.63
C SER A 249 25.41 -4.71 -8.55
N LEU A 250 24.72 -5.76 -8.07
CA LEU A 250 24.43 -6.98 -8.84
C LEU A 250 23.57 -6.67 -10.08
N LEU A 251 22.56 -5.81 -9.95
CA LEU A 251 21.74 -5.39 -11.08
C LEU A 251 22.51 -4.54 -12.10
N THR A 252 23.41 -3.66 -11.65
CA THR A 252 24.13 -2.72 -12.53
C THR A 252 25.28 -3.38 -13.28
N TRP A 253 26.12 -4.14 -12.57
CA TRP A 253 27.35 -4.73 -13.13
C TRP A 253 27.22 -6.22 -13.48
N GLY A 254 26.34 -6.96 -12.79
CA GLY A 254 26.11 -8.38 -13.07
C GLY A 254 25.00 -8.66 -14.08
N VAL A 255 24.10 -7.69 -14.32
CA VAL A 255 22.96 -7.83 -15.23
C VAL A 255 23.04 -6.79 -16.35
N ASN A 256 22.66 -5.53 -16.09
CA ASN A 256 22.95 -4.40 -16.98
C ASN A 256 22.63 -3.04 -16.31
N PRO A 257 23.27 -1.94 -16.75
CA PRO A 257 23.06 -0.61 -16.15
C PRO A 257 21.60 -0.13 -16.18
N LEU A 258 20.81 -0.47 -17.20
CA LEU A 258 19.40 -0.09 -17.31
C LEU A 258 18.58 -0.68 -16.14
N THR A 259 18.77 -1.98 -15.87
CA THR A 259 18.09 -2.69 -14.77
C THR A 259 18.57 -2.19 -13.41
N GLY A 260 19.87 -1.87 -13.27
CA GLY A 260 20.43 -1.20 -12.10
C GLY A 260 19.77 0.15 -11.80
N VAL A 261 19.66 1.01 -12.81
CA VAL A 261 18.98 2.32 -12.71
C VAL A 261 17.49 2.16 -12.37
N LEU A 262 16.78 1.22 -12.99
CA LEU A 262 15.38 0.93 -12.65
C LEU A 262 15.22 0.45 -11.20
N GLY A 263 16.13 -0.41 -10.71
CA GLY A 263 16.15 -0.85 -9.32
C GLY A 263 16.36 0.30 -8.33
N ALA A 264 17.36 1.14 -8.58
CA ALA A 264 17.68 2.29 -7.74
C ALA A 264 16.54 3.33 -7.74
N PHE A 265 15.97 3.61 -8.93
CA PHE A 265 14.79 4.44 -9.09
C PHE A 265 13.59 3.88 -8.34
N ASN A 266 13.39 2.55 -8.33
CA ASN A 266 12.26 1.94 -7.62
C ASN A 266 12.40 2.05 -6.08
N ILE A 267 13.60 1.88 -5.55
CA ILE A 267 13.89 2.13 -4.12
C ILE A 267 13.55 3.58 -3.77
N PHE A 268 14.04 4.55 -4.55
CA PHE A 268 13.74 5.97 -4.36
C PHE A 268 12.23 6.27 -4.47
N LEU A 269 11.57 5.77 -5.51
CA LEU A 269 10.14 5.99 -5.76
C LEU A 269 9.27 5.42 -4.62
N TYR A 270 9.60 4.25 -4.08
CA TYR A 270 8.87 3.67 -2.95
C TYR A 270 9.08 4.44 -1.64
N THR A 271 10.34 4.77 -1.34
CA THR A 271 10.74 5.29 -0.02
C THR A 271 10.59 6.80 0.08
N CYS A 272 11.06 7.56 -0.91
CA CYS A 272 11.08 9.02 -0.90
C CYS A 272 9.82 9.65 -1.50
N CYS A 273 9.13 8.97 -2.44
CA CYS A 273 7.92 9.51 -3.07
C CYS A 273 6.64 8.87 -2.51
N TYR A 274 6.46 7.56 -2.67
CA TYR A 274 5.21 6.88 -2.32
C TYR A 274 4.92 6.91 -0.81
N THR A 275 5.88 6.52 0.03
CA THR A 275 5.71 6.42 1.49
C THR A 275 5.20 7.72 2.13
N PRO A 276 5.84 8.91 1.93
CA PRO A 276 5.28 10.16 2.45
C PRO A 276 3.98 10.57 1.75
N MET A 277 3.82 10.31 0.45
CA MET A 277 2.61 10.68 -0.29
C MET A 277 1.33 10.02 0.27
N LYS A 278 1.43 8.84 0.90
CA LYS A 278 0.31 8.18 1.62
C LYS A 278 -0.37 9.10 2.66
N ARG A 279 0.34 10.10 3.19
CA ARG A 279 -0.19 11.10 4.13
C ARG A 279 -0.69 12.37 3.46
N ILE A 280 -0.13 12.73 2.31
CA ILE A 280 -0.31 14.04 1.66
C ILE A 280 -1.45 14.02 0.64
N SER A 281 -1.56 12.97 -0.19
CA SER A 281 -2.48 12.96 -1.33
C SER A 281 -2.95 11.57 -1.71
N ILE A 282 -4.17 11.45 -2.23
CA ILE A 282 -4.71 10.23 -2.85
C ILE A 282 -3.84 9.72 -4.01
N ALA A 283 -3.01 10.59 -4.60
CA ALA A 283 -2.03 10.25 -5.65
C ALA A 283 -1.12 9.07 -5.26
N ASN A 284 -0.94 8.80 -3.96
CA ASN A 284 -0.19 7.65 -3.45
C ASN A 284 -0.59 6.32 -4.11
N THR A 285 -1.86 6.10 -4.43
CA THR A 285 -2.32 4.83 -4.99
C THR A 285 -1.78 4.60 -6.40
N TRP A 286 -1.67 5.66 -7.22
CA TRP A 286 -1.10 5.59 -8.56
C TRP A 286 0.43 5.48 -8.54
N VAL A 287 1.10 6.16 -7.61
CA VAL A 287 2.56 6.06 -7.45
C VAL A 287 2.96 4.68 -6.88
N GLY A 288 2.18 4.13 -5.95
CA GLY A 288 2.36 2.76 -5.45
C GLY A 288 2.12 1.71 -6.53
N ALA A 289 1.12 1.92 -7.39
CA ALA A 289 0.89 1.08 -8.56
C ALA A 289 2.08 1.10 -9.53
N LEU A 290 2.73 2.26 -9.72
CA LEU A 290 3.96 2.38 -10.52
C LEU A 290 5.13 1.62 -9.88
N VAL A 291 5.36 1.75 -8.57
CA VAL A 291 6.42 1.02 -7.85
C VAL A 291 6.37 -0.50 -8.08
N GLY A 292 5.18 -1.10 -7.99
CA GLY A 292 5.03 -2.54 -8.20
C GLY A 292 4.78 -2.95 -9.66
N ALA A 293 4.73 -1.99 -10.59
CA ALA A 293 4.78 -2.24 -12.03
C ALA A 293 6.22 -2.33 -12.57
N ILE A 294 7.20 -1.76 -11.86
CA ILE A 294 8.61 -1.77 -12.23
C ILE A 294 9.28 -3.16 -12.15
N PRO A 295 8.98 -4.08 -11.20
CA PRO A 295 9.69 -5.37 -11.11
C PRO A 295 9.57 -6.27 -12.36
N PRO A 296 8.40 -6.46 -13.00
CA PRO A 296 8.33 -7.15 -14.29
C PRO A 296 9.13 -6.46 -15.40
N VAL A 297 9.13 -5.12 -15.40
CA VAL A 297 9.92 -4.31 -16.36
C VAL A 297 11.41 -4.57 -16.13
N MET A 298 11.88 -4.56 -14.87
CA MET A 298 13.26 -4.92 -14.51
C MET A 298 13.62 -6.34 -14.92
N GLY A 299 12.69 -7.29 -14.78
CA GLY A 299 12.88 -8.65 -15.25
C GLY A 299 13.07 -8.74 -16.76
N TRP A 300 12.24 -8.04 -17.53
CA TRP A 300 12.37 -7.96 -18.98
C TRP A 300 13.68 -7.27 -19.40
N THR A 301 13.99 -6.10 -18.82
CA THR A 301 15.23 -5.37 -19.14
C THR A 301 16.47 -6.14 -18.70
N ALA A 302 16.39 -6.99 -17.67
CA ALA A 302 17.48 -7.87 -17.29
C ALA A 302 17.81 -8.88 -18.38
N ALA A 303 16.79 -9.46 -19.02
CA ALA A 303 16.96 -10.41 -20.12
C ALA A 303 17.35 -9.74 -21.45
N THR A 304 16.72 -8.61 -21.83
CA THR A 304 16.91 -7.99 -23.15
C THR A 304 17.94 -6.86 -23.20
N GLY A 305 18.23 -6.22 -22.06
CA GLY A 305 18.98 -4.96 -22.02
C GLY A 305 18.20 -3.72 -22.49
N SER A 306 16.94 -3.86 -22.91
CA SER A 306 16.13 -2.81 -23.55
C SER A 306 14.74 -2.63 -22.92
N LEU A 307 14.16 -1.44 -23.06
CA LEU A 307 12.82 -1.11 -22.58
C LEU A 307 11.77 -1.26 -23.69
N ASP A 308 11.41 -2.50 -24.02
CA ASP A 308 10.51 -2.80 -25.13
C ASP A 308 9.02 -2.62 -24.76
N ALA A 309 8.16 -2.62 -25.78
CA ALA A 309 6.71 -2.58 -25.60
C ALA A 309 6.18 -3.76 -24.74
N GLY A 310 6.83 -4.94 -24.81
CA GLY A 310 6.49 -6.09 -23.96
C GLY A 310 6.80 -5.87 -22.48
N ALA A 311 7.90 -5.19 -22.15
CA ALA A 311 8.20 -4.77 -20.78
C ALA A 311 7.10 -3.84 -20.24
N LEU A 312 6.74 -2.81 -21.02
CA LEU A 312 5.70 -1.85 -20.67
C LEU A 312 4.31 -2.50 -20.54
N LEU A 313 4.01 -3.53 -21.35
CA LEU A 313 2.79 -4.32 -21.24
C LEU A 313 2.73 -5.06 -19.89
N LEU A 314 3.79 -5.77 -19.50
CA LEU A 314 3.83 -6.50 -18.23
C LEU A 314 3.75 -5.56 -17.03
N GLY A 315 4.46 -4.43 -17.10
CA GLY A 315 4.30 -3.33 -16.14
C GLY A 315 2.85 -2.84 -16.09
N GLY A 316 2.21 -2.63 -17.25
CA GLY A 316 0.82 -2.19 -17.38
C GLY A 316 -0.21 -3.18 -16.81
N ILE A 317 0.03 -4.49 -16.96
CA ILE A 317 -0.78 -5.56 -16.38
C ILE A 317 -0.69 -5.52 -14.86
N LEU A 318 0.52 -5.50 -14.28
CA LEU A 318 0.67 -5.39 -12.82
C LEU A 318 0.12 -4.06 -12.28
N TYR A 319 0.42 -2.95 -12.95
CA TYR A 319 -0.10 -1.61 -12.63
C TYR A 319 -1.63 -1.63 -12.52
N SER A 320 -2.30 -2.21 -13.52
CA SER A 320 -3.75 -2.30 -13.53
C SER A 320 -4.28 -3.25 -12.47
N TRP A 321 -3.64 -4.42 -12.29
CA TRP A 321 -4.04 -5.40 -11.27
C TRP A 321 -3.97 -4.84 -9.83
N GLN A 322 -3.06 -3.91 -9.54
CA GLN A 322 -2.96 -3.32 -8.20
C GLN A 322 -4.23 -2.59 -7.76
N PHE A 323 -4.98 -1.96 -8.68
CA PHE A 323 -6.15 -1.17 -8.31
C PHE A 323 -7.30 -2.00 -7.74
N PRO A 324 -7.84 -3.06 -8.39
CA PRO A 324 -8.84 -3.91 -7.77
C PRO A 324 -8.33 -4.61 -6.51
N HIS A 325 -7.03 -4.97 -6.44
CA HIS A 325 -6.44 -5.54 -5.23
C HIS A 325 -6.44 -4.55 -4.04
N PHE A 326 -5.79 -3.40 -4.20
CA PHE A 326 -5.58 -2.43 -3.13
C PHE A 326 -6.82 -1.62 -2.79
N ASN A 327 -7.66 -1.26 -3.76
CA ASN A 327 -8.91 -0.52 -3.48
C ASN A 327 -9.91 -1.41 -2.73
N ALA A 328 -9.94 -2.71 -3.01
CA ALA A 328 -10.77 -3.66 -2.27
C ALA A 328 -10.26 -3.92 -0.85
N LEU A 329 -8.93 -4.07 -0.67
CA LEU A 329 -8.29 -4.20 0.64
C LEU A 329 -8.51 -2.95 1.52
N SER A 330 -8.23 -1.78 0.96
CA SER A 330 -8.33 -0.50 1.68
C SER A 330 -9.76 -0.09 2.00
N TRP A 331 -10.76 -0.69 1.35
CA TRP A 331 -12.18 -0.55 1.71
C TRP A 331 -12.51 -1.22 3.06
N GLY A 332 -11.95 -2.39 3.33
CA GLY A 332 -12.13 -3.09 4.61
C GLY A 332 -11.36 -2.45 5.77
N LEU A 333 -10.24 -1.78 5.47
CA LEU A 333 -9.32 -1.20 6.46
C LEU A 333 -9.48 0.32 6.65
N ARG A 334 -10.60 0.91 6.21
CA ARG A 334 -10.84 2.36 6.27
C ARG A 334 -10.66 2.99 7.64
N GLU A 335 -11.23 2.35 8.66
CA GLU A 335 -11.20 2.85 10.03
C GLU A 335 -9.75 2.88 10.54
N ASP A 336 -8.99 1.82 10.29
CA ASP A 336 -7.55 1.75 10.57
C ASP A 336 -6.75 2.82 9.82
N TYR A 337 -7.00 3.02 8.52
CA TYR A 337 -6.34 4.07 7.73
C TYR A 337 -6.69 5.48 8.23
N SER A 338 -7.94 5.72 8.62
CA SER A 338 -8.38 6.99 9.19
C SER A 338 -7.71 7.28 10.54
N ARG A 339 -7.64 6.29 11.45
CA ARG A 339 -6.89 6.42 12.72
C ARG A 339 -5.39 6.60 12.51
N GLY A 340 -4.82 5.97 11.48
CA GLY A 340 -3.44 6.21 11.05
C GLY A 340 -3.22 7.54 10.31
N GLY A 341 -4.28 8.32 10.06
CA GLY A 341 -4.23 9.62 9.39
C GLY A 341 -3.87 9.55 7.89
N TYR A 342 -4.08 8.41 7.24
CA TYR A 342 -3.70 8.15 5.86
C TYR A 342 -4.72 8.69 4.85
N CYS A 343 -4.23 9.37 3.81
CA CYS A 343 -5.04 9.94 2.72
C CYS A 343 -5.36 8.87 1.66
N MET A 344 -6.04 7.80 2.05
CA MET A 344 -6.42 6.71 1.15
C MET A 344 -7.68 7.06 0.37
N MET A 345 -7.73 6.67 -0.91
CA MET A 345 -8.88 6.89 -1.79
C MET A 345 -10.16 6.25 -1.23
N SER A 346 -10.04 5.11 -0.54
CA SER A 346 -11.17 4.46 0.13
C SER A 346 -11.78 5.32 1.24
N VAL A 347 -10.98 6.15 1.93
CA VAL A 347 -11.41 7.01 3.05
C VAL A 347 -11.92 8.34 2.54
N THR A 348 -11.15 9.05 1.70
CA THR A 348 -11.47 10.42 1.29
C THR A 348 -12.36 10.50 0.04
N HIS A 349 -12.23 9.56 -0.90
CA HIS A 349 -12.90 9.59 -2.21
C HIS A 349 -13.55 8.24 -2.57
N PRO A 350 -14.52 7.75 -1.77
CA PRO A 350 -15.06 6.39 -1.89
C PRO A 350 -15.65 6.09 -3.27
N ALA A 351 -16.33 7.05 -3.91
CA ALA A 351 -16.86 6.88 -5.26
C ALA A 351 -15.77 6.78 -6.34
N MET A 352 -14.59 7.39 -6.13
CA MET A 352 -13.43 7.24 -7.01
C MET A 352 -12.80 5.86 -6.82
N CYS A 353 -12.63 5.42 -5.58
CA CYS A 353 -12.08 4.11 -5.21
C CYS A 353 -12.77 2.96 -5.96
N LYS A 354 -14.11 2.97 -5.98
CA LYS A 354 -14.92 1.99 -6.72
C LYS A 354 -14.77 2.08 -8.25
N ARG A 355 -14.87 3.29 -8.81
CA ARG A 355 -14.76 3.52 -10.27
C ARG A 355 -13.39 3.11 -10.81
N VAL A 356 -12.31 3.45 -10.09
CA VAL A 356 -10.94 3.10 -10.47
C VAL A 356 -10.74 1.59 -10.40
N ALA A 357 -11.23 0.91 -9.37
CA ALA A 357 -11.16 -0.56 -9.27
C ALA A 357 -11.81 -1.24 -10.49
N LEU A 358 -13.07 -0.90 -10.81
CA LEU A 358 -13.78 -1.44 -11.96
C LEU A 358 -13.07 -1.12 -13.29
N ARG A 359 -12.65 0.14 -13.49
CA ARG A 359 -11.94 0.56 -14.72
C ARG A 359 -10.69 -0.29 -14.97
N HIS A 360 -9.92 -0.60 -13.92
CA HIS A 360 -8.72 -1.39 -14.07
C HIS A 360 -8.97 -2.90 -14.18
N CYS A 361 -10.09 -3.44 -13.66
CA CYS A 361 -10.53 -4.79 -14.05
C CYS A 361 -10.77 -4.89 -15.56
N LEU A 362 -11.50 -3.92 -16.14
CA LEU A 362 -11.74 -3.88 -17.58
C LEU A 362 -10.46 -3.64 -18.39
N ALA A 363 -9.52 -2.84 -17.86
CA ALA A 363 -8.21 -2.65 -18.47
C ALA A 363 -7.39 -3.94 -18.56
N LEU A 364 -7.54 -4.90 -17.63
CA LEU A 364 -6.86 -6.20 -17.72
C LEU A 364 -7.33 -7.03 -18.91
N ILE A 365 -8.62 -6.94 -19.31
CA ILE A 365 -9.12 -7.56 -20.55
C ILE A 365 -8.42 -6.93 -21.75
N ALA A 366 -8.41 -5.59 -21.83
CA ALA A 366 -7.79 -4.86 -22.94
C ALA A 366 -6.27 -5.13 -23.06
N LEU A 367 -5.56 -5.19 -21.93
CA LEU A 367 -4.13 -5.53 -21.88
C LEU A 367 -3.87 -7.00 -22.27
N SER A 368 -4.78 -7.92 -21.92
CA SER A 368 -4.65 -9.32 -22.34
C SER A 368 -4.83 -9.48 -23.86
N VAL A 369 -5.69 -8.67 -24.49
CA VAL A 369 -5.83 -8.59 -25.96
C VAL A 369 -4.64 -7.88 -26.62
N MET A 370 -3.99 -6.94 -25.93
CA MET A 370 -2.78 -6.26 -26.44
C MET A 370 -1.55 -7.18 -26.48
N ALA A 371 -1.49 -8.22 -25.66
CA ALA A 371 -0.35 -9.14 -25.58
C ALA A 371 0.03 -9.84 -26.91
N PRO A 372 -0.90 -10.44 -27.68
CA PRO A 372 -0.57 -10.98 -29.00
C PRO A 372 -0.30 -9.91 -30.06
N ILE A 373 -0.92 -8.73 -29.96
CA ILE A 373 -0.65 -7.60 -30.88
C ILE A 373 0.82 -7.17 -30.77
N LEU A 374 1.36 -7.16 -29.55
CA LEU A 374 2.78 -6.88 -29.28
C LEU A 374 3.70 -8.10 -29.42
N LYS A 375 3.21 -9.22 -29.98
CA LYS A 375 3.94 -10.49 -30.19
C LYS A 375 4.55 -11.10 -28.90
N VAL A 376 4.02 -10.78 -27.72
CA VAL A 376 4.47 -11.35 -26.43
C VAL A 376 3.89 -12.75 -26.23
N THR A 377 2.63 -12.95 -26.62
CA THR A 377 1.89 -14.21 -26.49
C THR A 377 1.22 -14.60 -27.81
N THR A 378 0.77 -15.84 -27.92
CA THR A 378 -0.12 -16.28 -29.00
C THR A 378 -1.53 -15.68 -28.87
N TRP A 379 -2.31 -15.72 -29.94
CA TRP A 379 -3.74 -15.33 -29.92
C TRP A 379 -4.63 -16.24 -29.05
N THR A 380 -4.13 -17.41 -28.64
CA THR A 380 -4.81 -18.29 -27.67
C THR A 380 -4.87 -17.67 -26.27
N PHE A 381 -3.89 -16.82 -25.91
CA PHE A 381 -3.82 -16.20 -24.58
C PHE A 381 -5.05 -15.35 -24.19
N PRO A 382 -5.52 -14.36 -24.98
CA PRO A 382 -6.71 -13.60 -24.62
C PRO A 382 -7.96 -14.47 -24.55
N ILE A 383 -8.05 -15.56 -25.32
CA ILE A 383 -9.20 -16.48 -25.30
C ILE A 383 -9.22 -17.25 -23.96
N ILE A 384 -8.10 -17.88 -23.58
CA ILE A 384 -8.01 -18.70 -22.37
C ILE A 384 -8.04 -17.84 -21.10
N SER A 385 -7.51 -16.62 -21.14
CA SER A 385 -7.55 -15.67 -20.01
C SER A 385 -8.87 -14.89 -19.91
N PHE A 386 -9.75 -14.94 -20.92
CA PHE A 386 -11.02 -14.20 -20.90
C PHE A 386 -11.92 -14.55 -19.72
N PRO A 387 -12.16 -15.83 -19.34
CA PRO A 387 -13.06 -16.16 -18.22
C PRO A 387 -12.58 -15.60 -16.88
N ILE A 388 -11.28 -15.64 -16.60
CA ILE A 388 -10.71 -15.13 -15.34
C ILE A 388 -10.73 -13.60 -15.28
N ASN A 389 -10.47 -12.93 -16.41
CA ASN A 389 -10.55 -11.48 -16.53
C ASN A 389 -12.01 -10.96 -16.50
N LEU A 390 -12.96 -11.73 -17.05
CA LEU A 390 -14.38 -11.47 -16.94
C LEU A 390 -14.88 -11.65 -15.50
N TYR A 391 -14.41 -12.68 -14.79
CA TYR A 391 -14.79 -12.93 -13.39
C TYR A 391 -14.31 -11.83 -12.44
N ILE A 392 -13.04 -11.39 -12.54
CA ILE A 392 -12.55 -10.25 -11.73
C ILE A 392 -13.26 -8.93 -12.11
N SER A 393 -13.68 -8.78 -13.37
CA SER A 393 -14.50 -7.64 -13.83
C SER A 393 -15.93 -7.68 -13.28
N TYR A 394 -16.57 -8.85 -13.22
CA TYR A 394 -17.86 -9.05 -12.56
C TYR A 394 -17.78 -8.71 -11.06
N LEU A 395 -16.74 -9.18 -10.35
CA LEU A 395 -16.53 -8.82 -8.96
C LEU A 395 -16.21 -7.33 -8.77
N GLY A 396 -15.49 -6.72 -9.71
CA GLY A 396 -15.26 -5.28 -9.79
C GLY A 396 -16.57 -4.49 -9.95
N PHE A 397 -17.48 -4.97 -10.80
CA PHE A 397 -18.79 -4.37 -11.01
C PHE A 397 -19.69 -4.52 -9.77
N ARG A 398 -19.69 -5.68 -9.12
CA ARG A 398 -20.37 -5.90 -7.84
C ARG A 398 -19.84 -4.99 -6.75
N PHE A 399 -18.52 -4.84 -6.63
CA PHE A 399 -17.93 -3.89 -5.69
C PHE A 399 -18.29 -2.43 -6.03
N TYR A 400 -18.40 -2.09 -7.32
CA TYR A 400 -18.85 -0.77 -7.77
C TYR A 400 -20.30 -0.46 -7.41
N LYS A 401 -21.20 -1.44 -7.55
CA LYS A 401 -22.62 -1.34 -7.20
C LYS A 401 -22.84 -1.45 -5.68
N ASP A 402 -22.61 -2.62 -5.12
CA ASP A 402 -22.99 -3.02 -3.75
C ASP A 402 -22.17 -2.25 -2.70
N SER A 403 -20.85 -2.12 -2.90
CA SER A 403 -19.95 -1.36 -2.03
C SER A 403 -19.76 -1.92 -0.59
N ASP A 404 -20.23 -3.13 -0.32
CA ASP A 404 -20.17 -3.75 1.01
C ASP A 404 -18.84 -4.41 1.35
N ARG A 405 -18.59 -4.64 2.64
CA ARG A 405 -17.45 -5.43 3.16
C ARG A 405 -17.36 -6.82 2.51
N ILE A 406 -18.48 -7.44 2.15
CA ILE A 406 -18.52 -8.74 1.45
C ILE A 406 -18.02 -8.60 0.00
N SER A 407 -18.51 -7.58 -0.72
CA SER A 407 -18.13 -7.34 -2.12
C SER A 407 -16.64 -7.02 -2.26
N SER A 408 -16.10 -6.17 -1.36
CA SER A 408 -14.68 -5.84 -1.33
C SER A 408 -13.83 -7.05 -0.95
N ARG A 409 -14.25 -7.85 0.04
CA ARG A 409 -13.54 -9.08 0.42
C ARG A 409 -13.46 -10.07 -0.75
N LYS A 410 -14.56 -10.29 -1.49
CA LYS A 410 -14.57 -11.18 -2.66
C LYS A 410 -13.62 -10.69 -3.77
N LEU A 411 -13.64 -9.40 -4.11
CA LEU A 411 -12.74 -8.81 -5.11
C LEU A 411 -11.27 -8.93 -4.69
N PHE A 412 -10.96 -8.65 -3.42
CA PHE A 412 -9.60 -8.81 -2.87
C PHE A 412 -9.11 -10.25 -2.98
N PHE A 413 -9.88 -11.24 -2.51
CA PHE A 413 -9.47 -12.65 -2.60
C PHE A 413 -9.38 -13.15 -4.05
N CYS A 414 -10.22 -12.66 -4.97
CA CYS A 414 -10.08 -12.97 -6.39
C CYS A 414 -8.77 -12.43 -6.96
N SER A 415 -8.40 -11.18 -6.66
CA SER A 415 -7.16 -10.58 -7.16
C SER A 415 -5.90 -11.37 -6.75
N LEU A 416 -5.89 -12.01 -5.56
CA LEU A 416 -4.75 -12.78 -5.06
C LEU A 416 -4.38 -13.99 -5.94
N TRP A 417 -5.36 -14.74 -6.43
CA TRP A 417 -5.11 -15.88 -7.33
C TRP A 417 -5.15 -15.49 -8.81
N HIS A 418 -5.83 -14.40 -9.17
CA HIS A 418 -5.91 -13.92 -10.54
C HIS A 418 -4.54 -13.56 -11.12
N LEU A 419 -3.67 -12.85 -10.39
CA LEU A 419 -2.34 -12.48 -10.89
C LEU A 419 -1.43 -13.68 -11.20
N PRO A 420 -1.16 -14.62 -10.28
CA PRO A 420 -0.28 -15.76 -10.59
C PRO A 420 -0.87 -16.64 -11.70
N LEU A 421 -2.19 -16.80 -11.76
CA LEU A 421 -2.83 -17.54 -12.84
C LEU A 421 -2.71 -16.82 -14.19
N LEU A 422 -2.91 -15.50 -14.25
CA LEU A 422 -2.76 -14.72 -15.48
C LEU A 422 -1.31 -14.75 -15.98
N LEU A 423 -0.32 -14.62 -15.10
CA LEU A 423 1.10 -14.74 -15.45
C LEU A 423 1.45 -16.15 -15.92
N LEU A 424 0.91 -17.20 -15.29
CA LEU A 424 1.08 -18.58 -15.75
C LEU A 424 0.49 -18.79 -17.16
N LEU A 425 -0.71 -18.24 -17.43
CA LEU A 425 -1.31 -18.29 -18.76
C LEU A 425 -0.52 -17.52 -19.81
N MET A 426 0.11 -16.38 -19.45
CA MET A 426 1.04 -15.69 -20.36
C MET A 426 2.26 -16.54 -20.67
N LEU A 427 2.82 -17.24 -19.67
CA LEU A 427 3.98 -18.12 -19.84
C LEU A 427 3.67 -19.33 -20.71
N THR A 428 2.53 -20.02 -20.50
CA THR A 428 2.12 -21.16 -21.32
C THR A 428 1.74 -20.78 -22.75
N CYS A 429 1.31 -19.54 -22.96
CA CYS A 429 0.99 -18.99 -24.28
C CYS A 429 2.10 -18.04 -24.81
N LYS A 430 3.34 -18.12 -24.30
CA LYS A 430 4.46 -17.29 -24.78
C LYS A 430 4.67 -17.54 -26.28
N GLN A 431 4.89 -16.48 -27.05
CA GLN A 431 5.23 -16.61 -28.46
C GLN A 431 6.64 -17.24 -28.60
N SER A 432 6.72 -18.42 -29.22
CA SER A 432 8.00 -19.07 -29.50
C SER A 432 8.78 -18.29 -30.55
N PHE A 433 10.04 -17.96 -30.25
CA PHE A 433 11.01 -17.48 -31.22
C PHE A 433 11.60 -18.66 -31.98
N VAL A 434 10.79 -19.23 -32.89
CA VAL A 434 11.36 -20.02 -33.99
C VAL A 434 12.05 -19.03 -34.91
N VAL A 435 13.36 -19.17 -35.04
CA VAL A 435 14.15 -18.37 -35.99
C VAL A 435 13.64 -18.69 -37.39
N GLU A 436 13.22 -17.67 -38.14
CA GLU A 436 12.66 -17.84 -39.49
C GLU A 436 13.78 -18.03 -40.55
N ASN A 437 14.75 -18.91 -40.24
CA ASN A 437 15.84 -19.32 -41.14
C ASN A 437 15.44 -20.55 -41.97
N ASP A 438 14.69 -21.50 -41.40
CA ASP A 438 14.34 -22.78 -42.04
C ASP A 438 13.43 -22.63 -43.29
N LYS A 439 12.93 -21.43 -43.59
CA LYS A 439 12.17 -21.14 -44.83
C LYS A 439 13.05 -20.84 -46.04
N TRP A 440 14.33 -20.53 -45.84
CA TRP A 440 15.25 -20.20 -46.93
C TRP A 440 16.07 -21.43 -47.39
N GLU A 441 16.44 -22.33 -46.48
CA GLU A 441 17.22 -23.54 -46.82
C GLU A 441 16.37 -24.70 -47.40
N LEU A 442 15.04 -24.59 -47.41
CA LEU A 442 14.13 -25.58 -48.02
C LEU A 442 13.63 -25.16 -49.43
N ASN A 443 14.13 -24.06 -49.98
CA ASN A 443 13.77 -23.54 -51.31
C ASN A 443 15.01 -23.22 -52.19
N SER A 444 16.18 -23.75 -51.82
CA SER A 444 17.47 -23.60 -52.53
C SER A 444 18.10 -24.96 -52.79
#